data_AF-A0A7C0UDJ3-F1
#
_entry.id   AF-A0A7C0UDJ3-F1
#
_cell.length_a   1.000
_cell.length_b   1.000
_cell.length_c   1.000
_cell.angle_alpha   90.00
_cell.angle_beta   90.00
_cell.angle_gamma   90.00
#
_symmetry.space_group_name_H-M   'P 1'
#
loop_
_entity.id
_entity.type
_entity.pdbx_description
1 polymer ?
#
loop_
_entity_poly.entity_id
_entity_poly.type
_entity_poly.pdbx_seq_one_letter_code
_entity_poly.pdbx_strand_id
1 'polypeptide(L)'
;MNNLLYGFPDLESGNAISGDRNGIIFQACTNCLIQGNEISHVDHGTALSGTMDIKYNYIHNTNDDCIFILGGTTTAADIKIIGNVCAYNGNNGLDAGGSITQYYAANNTFIDIYDSPILITAAGTVVLNNIIYISAFGEAGEHLIWASNYPVTDSTVDYNIYYLGTDSGGSGPDFLSLSTEYNFTGWQALGADTNSEIIDPHIAPTGKWTGQTILPQGSDLSNIFTQLLSQEAIWSVGNVPSLQEISIWKAGAFTGKP
;
A
#
# COMPACT_ATOMS: atom_id res chain seq x y z
N MET A 1 15.32 -5.68 -21.48
CA MET A 1 15.58 -4.23 -21.58
C MET A 1 14.64 -3.58 -20.59
N ASN A 2 15.16 -3.08 -19.47
CA ASN A 2 14.35 -2.40 -18.46
C ASN A 2 14.18 -0.96 -18.93
N ASN A 3 12.99 -0.59 -19.38
CA ASN A 3 12.68 0.80 -19.70
C ASN A 3 12.48 1.54 -18.36
N LEU A 4 13.55 2.19 -17.91
CA LEU A 4 13.50 3.17 -16.84
C LEU A 4 12.91 4.45 -17.45
N LEU A 5 11.62 4.71 -17.24
CA LEU A 5 11.01 5.96 -17.65
C LEU A 5 10.80 6.84 -16.41
N TYR A 6 11.57 7.93 -16.33
CA TYR A 6 11.24 9.06 -15.47
C TYR A 6 10.04 9.76 -16.09
N GLY A 7 8.86 9.64 -15.47
CA GLY A 7 7.66 10.31 -15.96
C GLY A 7 7.80 11.82 -15.86
N PHE A 8 7.74 12.51 -16.99
CA PHE A 8 7.36 13.93 -17.04
C PHE A 8 5.83 13.99 -17.20
N PRO A 9 5.13 14.95 -16.57
CA PRO A 9 3.69 15.07 -16.67
C PRO A 9 3.30 15.51 -18.08
N ASP A 10 2.10 15.09 -18.47
CA ASP A 10 1.40 15.35 -19.74
C ASP A 10 1.91 14.63 -20.99
N LEU A 11 1.33 13.47 -21.24
CA LEU A 11 1.08 12.96 -22.58
C LEU A 11 -0.30 12.29 -22.61
N GLU A 12 -1.33 13.09 -22.85
CA GLU A 12 -2.61 12.59 -23.38
C GLU A 12 -2.33 11.81 -24.67
N SER A 13 -2.50 10.49 -24.65
CA SER A 13 -3.02 9.75 -25.81
C SER A 13 -3.33 8.29 -25.47
N GLY A 14 -4.61 7.94 -25.51
CA GLY A 14 -5.08 6.56 -25.66
C GLY A 14 -6.10 6.12 -24.62
N ASN A 15 -7.38 6.43 -24.87
CA ASN A 15 -8.56 6.05 -24.07
C ASN A 15 -8.49 6.47 -22.59
N ALA A 16 -8.94 7.70 -22.34
CA ALA A 16 -9.36 8.16 -21.03
C ALA A 16 -10.37 7.16 -20.44
N ILE A 17 -9.92 6.42 -19.46
CA ILE A 17 -10.76 5.68 -18.52
C ILE A 17 -11.20 6.78 -17.55
N SER A 18 -12.47 7.20 -17.64
CA SER A 18 -13.05 8.39 -16.97
C SER A 18 -12.38 9.73 -17.30
N GLY A 19 -13.01 10.86 -16.99
CA GLY A 19 -12.46 12.21 -17.22
C GLY A 19 -11.31 12.57 -16.29
N ASP A 20 -10.56 11.57 -15.83
CA ASP A 20 -9.62 11.63 -14.72
C ASP A 20 -8.21 11.93 -15.23
N ARG A 21 -7.51 12.78 -14.49
CA ARG A 21 -6.11 13.17 -14.72
C ARG A 21 -5.21 12.27 -13.90
N ASN A 22 -4.69 11.20 -14.49
CA ASN A 22 -3.83 10.25 -13.79
C ASN A 22 -2.35 10.65 -13.89
N GLY A 23 -1.55 10.39 -12.85
CA GLY A 23 -0.12 10.71 -12.83
C GLY A 23 0.70 9.84 -13.78
N ILE A 24 0.72 8.52 -13.57
CA ILE A 24 1.38 7.56 -14.46
C ILE A 24 0.36 6.53 -14.95
N ILE A 25 0.27 6.35 -16.27
CA ILE A 25 -0.64 5.39 -16.89
C ILE A 25 0.15 4.34 -17.68
N PHE A 26 -0.17 3.07 -17.46
CA PHE A 26 0.25 1.96 -18.30
C PHE A 26 -0.92 1.02 -18.55
N GLN A 27 -1.13 0.64 -19.81
CA GLN A 27 -2.13 -0.35 -20.16
C GLN A 27 -1.46 -1.57 -20.80
N ALA A 28 -1.86 -2.77 -20.37
CA ALA A 28 -1.33 -4.05 -20.85
C ALA A 28 0.21 -4.14 -20.83
N CYS A 29 0.87 -3.58 -19.80
CA CYS A 29 2.32 -3.67 -19.72
C CYS A 29 2.78 -5.07 -19.35
N THR A 30 3.95 -5.48 -19.82
CA THR A 30 4.65 -6.69 -19.37
C THR A 30 5.98 -6.31 -18.75
N ASN A 31 6.17 -6.67 -17.48
CA ASN A 31 7.37 -6.42 -16.67
C ASN A 31 7.75 -4.93 -16.58
N CYS A 32 6.75 -4.06 -16.41
CA CYS A 32 7.01 -2.65 -16.14
C CYS A 32 7.61 -2.44 -14.75
N LEU A 33 8.39 -1.36 -14.60
CA LEU A 33 8.90 -0.90 -13.32
C LEU A 33 8.61 0.59 -13.17
N ILE A 34 7.83 0.93 -12.15
CA ILE A 34 7.53 2.30 -11.74
C ILE A 34 8.18 2.52 -10.40
N GLN A 35 9.25 3.32 -10.35
CA GLN A 35 9.97 3.50 -9.10
C GLN A 35 10.55 4.88 -8.87
N GLY A 36 10.62 5.28 -7.60
CA GLY A 36 11.31 6.49 -7.15
C GLY A 36 10.68 7.79 -7.64
N ASN A 37 9.37 7.79 -7.92
CA ASN A 37 8.64 8.97 -8.37
C ASN A 37 7.97 9.68 -7.20
N GLU A 38 7.83 10.99 -7.30
CA GLU A 38 6.90 11.79 -6.51
C GLU A 38 5.71 12.17 -7.41
N ILE A 39 4.50 11.84 -7.00
CA ILE A 39 3.27 12.05 -7.79
C ILE A 39 2.25 12.75 -6.90
N SER A 40 1.69 13.86 -7.35
CA SER A 40 0.67 14.56 -6.57
C SER A 40 -0.29 15.43 -7.37
N HIS A 41 -1.42 15.79 -6.74
CA HIS A 41 -2.45 16.69 -7.29
C HIS A 41 -3.05 16.19 -8.62
N VAL A 42 -3.18 14.87 -8.71
CA VAL A 42 -3.79 14.10 -9.80
C VAL A 42 -5.04 13.40 -9.28
N ASP A 43 -5.89 12.89 -10.16
CA ASP A 43 -7.04 12.09 -9.74
C ASP A 43 -6.56 10.73 -9.25
N HIS A 44 -5.87 9.96 -10.10
CA HIS A 44 -5.16 8.74 -9.69
C HIS A 44 -3.65 8.93 -9.71
N GLY A 45 -2.94 8.48 -8.68
CA GLY A 45 -1.46 8.53 -8.66
C GLY A 45 -0.87 7.67 -9.79
N THR A 46 -1.29 6.42 -9.84
CA THR A 46 -1.00 5.53 -10.98
C THR A 46 -2.27 4.79 -11.40
N ALA A 47 -2.47 4.60 -12.71
CA ALA A 47 -3.59 3.84 -13.28
C ALA A 47 -3.07 2.78 -14.27
N LEU A 48 -3.13 1.50 -13.91
CA LEU A 48 -2.22 0.49 -14.46
C LEU A 48 -2.85 -0.87 -14.76
N SER A 49 -2.52 -1.53 -15.88
CA SER A 49 -2.83 -2.96 -16.12
C SER A 49 -1.66 -3.75 -16.71
N GLY A 50 -1.61 -5.06 -16.43
CA GLY A 50 -0.58 -5.99 -16.91
C GLY A 50 0.26 -6.59 -15.79
N THR A 51 1.54 -6.91 -16.06
CA THR A 51 2.51 -7.39 -15.06
C THR A 51 3.54 -6.29 -14.76
N MET A 52 3.72 -5.94 -13.47
CA MET A 52 4.59 -4.82 -13.11
C MET A 52 4.97 -4.74 -11.63
N ASP A 53 6.06 -4.00 -11.41
CA ASP A 53 6.60 -3.64 -10.11
C ASP A 53 6.41 -2.12 -9.87
N ILE A 54 5.76 -1.75 -8.77
CA ILE A 54 5.54 -0.36 -8.34
C ILE A 54 6.25 -0.19 -7.01
N LYS A 55 7.39 0.53 -6.99
CA LYS A 55 8.29 0.54 -5.84
C LYS A 55 8.74 1.94 -5.44
N TYR A 56 8.78 2.22 -4.13
CA TYR A 56 9.48 3.40 -3.61
C TYR A 56 8.99 4.73 -4.19
N ASN A 57 7.72 4.80 -4.56
CA ASN A 57 7.10 6.05 -5.00
C ASN A 57 6.50 6.77 -3.78
N TYR A 58 6.51 8.09 -3.80
CA TYR A 58 5.74 8.92 -2.90
C TYR A 58 4.56 9.51 -3.67
N ILE A 59 3.35 9.05 -3.34
CA ILE A 59 2.12 9.43 -4.02
C ILE A 59 1.23 10.13 -2.99
N HIS A 60 0.85 11.37 -3.26
CA HIS A 60 0.11 12.14 -2.27
C HIS A 60 -0.85 13.16 -2.85
N ASN A 61 -1.85 13.57 -2.07
CA ASN A 61 -2.84 14.56 -2.49
C ASN A 61 -3.50 14.18 -3.83
N THR A 62 -3.84 12.90 -4.00
CA THR A 62 -4.67 12.47 -5.12
C THR A 62 -6.14 12.74 -4.81
N ASN A 63 -6.94 13.09 -5.82
CA ASN A 63 -8.38 13.30 -5.61
C ASN A 63 -9.13 11.97 -5.47
N ASP A 64 -8.59 10.89 -6.01
CA ASP A 64 -9.12 9.54 -5.98
C ASP A 64 -8.02 8.59 -5.45
N ASP A 65 -7.71 7.49 -6.13
CA ASP A 65 -6.82 6.47 -5.60
C ASP A 65 -5.32 6.77 -5.78
N CYS A 66 -4.52 6.26 -4.85
CA CYS A 66 -3.05 6.34 -4.98
C CYS A 66 -2.54 5.41 -6.10
N ILE A 67 -2.97 4.15 -6.05
CA ILE A 67 -2.62 3.13 -7.03
C ILE A 67 -3.92 2.46 -7.46
N PHE A 68 -4.32 2.68 -8.71
CA PHE A 68 -5.48 2.05 -9.31
C PHE A 68 -5.05 0.99 -10.31
N ILE A 69 -5.34 -0.28 -10.00
CA ILE A 69 -5.14 -1.40 -10.92
C ILE A 69 -6.36 -1.48 -11.83
N LEU A 70 -6.17 -1.16 -13.10
CA LEU A 70 -7.18 -1.18 -14.14
C LEU A 70 -7.57 -2.62 -14.49
N GLY A 71 -8.87 -2.90 -14.38
CA GLY A 71 -9.47 -4.12 -14.89
C GLY A 71 -9.61 -4.09 -16.40
N GLY A 72 -9.12 -5.11 -17.10
CA GLY A 72 -9.16 -5.17 -18.57
C GLY A 72 -9.18 -6.60 -19.12
N THR A 73 -9.08 -6.71 -20.45
CA THR A 73 -9.11 -7.99 -21.20
C THR A 73 -7.88 -8.87 -20.98
N THR A 74 -6.80 -8.30 -20.45
CA THR A 74 -5.61 -9.02 -20.01
C THR A 74 -5.65 -9.10 -18.49
N THR A 75 -5.66 -10.32 -17.95
CA THR A 75 -5.55 -10.59 -16.53
C THR A 75 -4.31 -9.88 -15.97
N ALA A 76 -4.52 -8.88 -15.12
CA ALA A 76 -3.44 -8.31 -14.33
C ALA A 76 -3.00 -9.37 -13.31
N ALA A 77 -1.74 -9.76 -13.40
CA ALA A 77 -1.14 -10.84 -12.61
C ALA A 77 0.26 -10.40 -12.19
N ASP A 78 0.73 -10.91 -11.05
CA ASP A 78 2.08 -10.66 -10.54
C ASP A 78 2.42 -9.17 -10.35
N ILE A 79 1.44 -8.36 -9.93
CA ILE A 79 1.69 -6.96 -9.58
C ILE A 79 2.33 -6.89 -8.19
N LYS A 80 3.46 -6.20 -8.07
CA LYS A 80 4.16 -6.00 -6.80
C LYS A 80 4.20 -4.52 -6.42
N ILE A 81 3.54 -4.17 -5.33
CA ILE A 81 3.44 -2.82 -4.77
C ILE A 81 4.26 -2.79 -3.48
N ILE A 82 5.44 -2.17 -3.53
CA ILE A 82 6.46 -2.34 -2.47
C ILE A 82 7.06 -1.03 -2.02
N GLY A 83 7.04 -0.76 -0.73
CA GLY A 83 7.78 0.38 -0.16
C GLY A 83 7.31 1.73 -0.68
N ASN A 84 6.08 1.84 -1.19
CA ASN A 84 5.50 3.11 -1.58
C ASN A 84 4.97 3.83 -0.34
N VAL A 85 4.92 5.14 -0.42
CA VAL A 85 4.22 5.98 0.56
C VAL A 85 3.04 6.62 -0.15
N CYS A 86 1.84 6.32 0.33
CA CYS A 86 0.57 6.84 -0.17
C CYS A 86 -0.04 7.74 0.91
N ALA A 87 -0.25 9.03 0.63
CA ALA A 87 -0.67 9.97 1.68
C ALA A 87 -1.75 10.98 1.26
N TYR A 88 -2.73 11.24 2.12
CA TYR A 88 -3.70 12.34 1.97
C TYR A 88 -4.51 12.26 0.67
N ASN A 89 -5.06 11.10 0.37
CA ASN A 89 -5.78 10.84 -0.88
C ASN A 89 -7.28 10.83 -0.66
N GLY A 90 -8.04 11.22 -1.68
CA GLY A 90 -9.49 11.40 -1.61
C GLY A 90 -10.31 10.12 -1.67
N ASN A 91 -9.71 8.97 -2.00
CA ASN A 91 -10.38 7.67 -1.98
C ASN A 91 -9.46 6.57 -1.40
N ASN A 92 -9.03 5.57 -2.18
CA ASN A 92 -8.27 4.44 -1.66
C ASN A 92 -6.75 4.61 -1.78
N GLY A 93 -6.01 3.91 -0.93
CA GLY A 93 -4.56 3.80 -1.07
C GLY A 93 -4.20 2.87 -2.23
N LEU A 94 -4.89 1.74 -2.27
CA LEU A 94 -4.83 0.75 -3.33
C LEU A 94 -6.27 0.39 -3.70
N ASP A 95 -6.62 0.66 -4.96
CA ASP A 95 -7.85 0.18 -5.61
C ASP A 95 -7.49 -0.69 -6.81
N ALA A 96 -8.40 -1.59 -7.15
CA ALA A 96 -8.22 -2.65 -8.08
C ALA A 96 -9.57 -2.98 -8.75
N GLY A 97 -9.80 -2.40 -9.93
CA GLY A 97 -10.98 -2.64 -10.75
C GLY A 97 -10.88 -3.94 -11.57
N GLY A 98 -12.02 -4.58 -11.83
CA GLY A 98 -12.18 -5.70 -12.78
C GLY A 98 -11.46 -7.01 -12.42
N SER A 99 -11.11 -7.82 -13.42
CA SER A 99 -10.61 -9.19 -13.23
C SER A 99 -9.10 -9.23 -12.99
N ILE A 100 -8.69 -9.19 -11.73
CA ILE A 100 -7.31 -9.34 -11.26
C ILE A 100 -7.17 -10.73 -10.61
N THR A 101 -6.08 -11.45 -10.90
CA THR A 101 -5.87 -12.77 -10.29
C THR A 101 -5.21 -12.70 -8.93
N GLN A 102 -4.22 -11.81 -8.77
CA GLN A 102 -3.45 -11.66 -7.54
C GLN A 102 -2.57 -10.40 -7.63
N TYR A 103 -2.33 -9.75 -6.50
CA TYR A 103 -1.25 -8.77 -6.34
C TYR A 103 -0.61 -8.89 -4.94
N TYR A 104 0.56 -8.26 -4.81
CA TYR A 104 1.35 -8.22 -3.58
C TYR A 104 1.48 -6.77 -3.12
N ALA A 105 1.07 -6.46 -1.90
CA ALA A 105 1.26 -5.16 -1.26
C ALA A 105 2.10 -5.36 0.00
N ALA A 106 3.37 -4.95 -0.03
CA ALA A 106 4.26 -5.14 1.10
C ALA A 106 5.12 -3.92 1.44
N ASN A 107 5.36 -3.70 2.74
CA ASN A 107 6.21 -2.62 3.25
C ASN A 107 5.78 -1.21 2.79
N ASN A 108 4.54 -1.02 2.36
CA ASN A 108 4.02 0.30 2.00
C ASN A 108 3.59 1.05 3.26
N THR A 109 3.56 2.37 3.15
CA THR A 109 3.03 3.25 4.19
C THR A 109 1.83 3.99 3.63
N PHE A 110 0.68 3.86 4.28
CA PHE A 110 -0.56 4.56 3.95
C PHE A 110 -0.86 5.56 5.06
N ILE A 111 -1.07 6.82 4.72
CA ILE A 111 -1.26 7.92 5.67
C ILE A 111 -2.52 8.67 5.30
N ASP A 112 -3.49 8.73 6.21
CA ASP A 112 -4.71 9.53 6.06
C ASP A 112 -5.34 9.34 4.67
N ILE A 113 -5.57 8.08 4.33
CA ILE A 113 -6.35 7.68 3.17
C ILE A 113 -7.82 7.86 3.53
N TYR A 114 -8.58 8.52 2.67
CA TYR A 114 -9.97 8.89 2.97
C TYR A 114 -10.88 7.67 3.14
N ASP A 115 -10.94 6.76 2.16
CA ASP A 115 -11.82 5.59 2.23
C ASP A 115 -11.08 4.37 2.79
N SER A 116 -10.40 3.60 1.93
CA SER A 116 -9.72 2.39 2.34
C SER A 116 -8.25 2.40 1.92
N PRO A 117 -7.29 2.31 2.88
CA PRO A 117 -5.87 2.14 2.57
C PRO A 117 -5.62 0.99 1.59
N ILE A 118 -6.32 -0.14 1.76
CA ILE A 118 -6.16 -1.32 0.91
C ILE A 118 -7.52 -1.96 0.64
N LEU A 119 -7.94 -1.92 -0.63
CA LEU A 119 -9.07 -2.70 -1.13
C LEU A 119 -8.58 -4.02 -1.75
N ILE A 120 -8.98 -5.16 -1.17
CA ILE A 120 -8.69 -6.51 -1.66
C ILE A 120 -9.80 -6.98 -2.60
N THR A 121 -9.51 -6.98 -3.90
CA THR A 121 -10.48 -7.38 -4.94
C THR A 121 -10.14 -8.68 -5.66
N ALA A 122 -9.06 -9.36 -5.28
CA ALA A 122 -8.63 -10.64 -5.83
C ALA A 122 -8.28 -11.66 -4.74
N ALA A 123 -8.73 -12.91 -4.90
CA ALA A 123 -8.28 -14.01 -4.06
C ALA A 123 -6.76 -14.23 -4.21
N GLY A 124 -6.11 -14.78 -3.18
CA GLY A 124 -4.67 -15.00 -3.14
C GLY A 124 -3.84 -13.73 -2.95
N THR A 125 -4.45 -12.56 -2.83
CA THR A 125 -3.74 -11.30 -2.56
C THR A 125 -2.89 -11.42 -1.29
N VAL A 126 -1.70 -10.82 -1.31
CA VAL A 126 -0.77 -10.84 -0.18
C VAL A 126 -0.52 -9.42 0.30
N VAL A 127 -0.89 -9.14 1.55
CA VAL A 127 -0.76 -7.84 2.22
C VAL A 127 0.09 -8.03 3.49
N LEU A 128 1.36 -7.66 3.43
CA LEU A 128 2.32 -7.95 4.50
C LEU A 128 3.16 -6.74 4.91
N ASN A 129 3.48 -6.62 6.19
CA ASN A 129 4.47 -5.66 6.69
C ASN A 129 4.17 -4.18 6.36
N ASN A 130 2.92 -3.81 6.05
CA ASN A 130 2.56 -2.42 5.73
C ASN A 130 2.35 -1.60 7.01
N ILE A 131 2.49 -0.28 6.93
CA ILE A 131 2.05 0.67 7.95
C ILE A 131 0.82 1.38 7.42
N ILE A 132 -0.25 1.38 8.21
CA ILE A 132 -1.48 2.11 7.91
C ILE A 132 -1.72 3.07 9.06
N TYR A 133 -1.67 4.36 8.78
CA TYR A 133 -1.88 5.45 9.73
C TYR A 133 -3.12 6.22 9.30
N ILE A 134 -4.17 6.19 10.12
CA ILE A 134 -5.39 6.96 9.89
C ILE A 134 -5.64 7.84 11.11
N SER A 135 -5.51 9.15 10.98
CA SER A 135 -5.77 10.12 12.04
C SER A 135 -7.27 10.36 12.25
N ALA A 136 -8.03 10.37 11.17
CA ALA A 136 -9.48 10.42 11.15
C ALA A 136 -10.00 9.81 9.84
N PHE A 137 -11.12 9.11 9.95
CA PHE A 137 -11.93 8.65 8.82
C PHE A 137 -12.83 9.82 8.36
N GLY A 138 -13.05 9.92 7.04
CA GLY A 138 -13.83 10.94 6.38
C GLY A 138 -15.33 10.86 6.68
N GLU A 139 -15.93 9.66 6.61
CA GLU A 139 -17.36 9.35 6.73
C GLU A 139 -17.62 7.85 7.04
N ALA A 140 -18.89 7.40 7.05
CA ALA A 140 -19.28 6.02 7.40
C ALA A 140 -19.10 5.05 6.21
N GLY A 141 -18.43 3.92 6.44
CA GLY A 141 -18.18 2.86 5.43
C GLY A 141 -16.70 2.62 5.10
N GLU A 142 -15.81 3.30 5.83
CA GLU A 142 -14.37 3.30 5.60
C GLU A 142 -13.68 2.21 6.43
N HIS A 143 -12.72 1.50 5.82
CA HIS A 143 -12.07 0.36 6.45
C HIS A 143 -10.56 0.37 6.19
N LEU A 144 -9.76 0.05 7.20
CA LEU A 144 -8.30 -0.12 7.07
C LEU A 144 -7.96 -1.13 5.97
N ILE A 145 -8.75 -2.21 5.91
CA ILE A 145 -8.70 -3.23 4.86
C ILE A 145 -10.13 -3.60 4.49
N TRP A 146 -10.42 -3.54 3.19
CA TRP A 146 -11.71 -3.90 2.63
C TRP A 146 -11.57 -5.06 1.64
N ALA A 147 -11.96 -6.28 2.04
CA ALA A 147 -12.01 -7.44 1.15
C ALA A 147 -13.44 -7.66 0.64
N SER A 148 -13.84 -6.93 -0.41
CA SER A 148 -15.24 -6.82 -0.85
C SER A 148 -15.77 -8.06 -1.61
N ASN A 149 -14.93 -8.62 -2.48
CA ASN A 149 -15.35 -9.63 -3.46
C ASN A 149 -15.02 -11.07 -3.06
N TYR A 150 -14.13 -11.24 -2.10
CA TYR A 150 -13.66 -12.54 -1.60
C TYR A 150 -13.53 -12.48 -0.08
N PRO A 151 -13.73 -13.60 0.64
CA PRO A 151 -13.43 -13.62 2.06
C PRO A 151 -11.93 -13.37 2.25
N VAL A 152 -11.56 -12.61 3.29
CA VAL A 152 -10.14 -12.35 3.60
C VAL A 152 -9.33 -13.64 3.77
N THR A 153 -9.97 -14.74 4.17
CA THR A 153 -9.33 -16.07 4.33
C THR A 153 -8.80 -16.66 3.03
N ASP A 154 -9.21 -16.13 1.87
CA ASP A 154 -8.64 -16.51 0.57
C ASP A 154 -7.36 -15.73 0.26
N SER A 155 -6.96 -14.80 1.12
CA SER A 155 -5.78 -13.94 1.00
C SER A 155 -4.87 -14.10 2.22
N THR A 156 -3.66 -13.56 2.14
CA THR A 156 -2.75 -13.46 3.29
C THR A 156 -2.64 -12.01 3.70
N VAL A 157 -3.08 -11.68 4.91
CA VAL A 157 -3.07 -10.31 5.43
C VAL A 157 -2.47 -10.33 6.82
N ASP A 158 -1.17 -10.10 6.96
CA ASP A 158 -0.50 -10.35 8.24
C ASP A 158 0.71 -9.43 8.46
N TYR A 159 1.16 -9.33 9.72
CA TYR A 159 2.31 -8.51 10.11
C TYR A 159 2.19 -7.03 9.71
N ASN A 160 0.98 -6.52 9.53
CA ASN A 160 0.75 -5.10 9.27
C ASN A 160 0.70 -4.32 10.60
N ILE A 161 0.97 -3.04 10.53
CA ILE A 161 0.84 -2.13 11.66
C ILE A 161 -0.27 -1.16 11.33
N TYR A 162 -1.28 -1.11 12.19
CA TYR A 162 -2.36 -0.16 12.08
C TYR A 162 -2.25 0.88 13.19
N TYR A 163 -2.46 2.14 12.85
CA TYR A 163 -2.72 3.20 13.79
C TYR A 163 -4.06 3.85 13.47
N LEU A 164 -4.87 4.01 14.50
CA LEU A 164 -6.12 4.75 14.46
C LEU A 164 -6.03 5.91 15.45
N GLY A 165 -6.16 7.12 14.93
CA GLY A 165 -6.25 8.35 15.70
C GLY A 165 -7.47 8.36 16.62
N THR A 166 -7.45 9.21 17.63
CA THR A 166 -8.51 9.27 18.64
C THR A 166 -9.86 9.74 18.10
N ASP A 167 -9.87 10.39 16.93
CA ASP A 167 -11.04 11.01 16.33
C ASP A 167 -11.75 10.07 15.33
N SER A 168 -11.18 8.91 15.01
CA SER A 168 -11.87 7.83 14.27
C SER A 168 -12.82 7.01 15.13
N GLY A 169 -13.01 7.40 16.41
CA GLY A 169 -14.13 6.97 17.21
C GLY A 169 -14.09 5.52 17.71
N GLY A 170 -13.05 4.73 17.42
CA GLY A 170 -12.61 3.50 18.13
C GLY A 170 -13.68 2.45 18.49
N SER A 171 -14.87 2.53 17.92
CA SER A 171 -16.07 1.78 18.31
C SER A 171 -16.84 1.22 17.12
N GLY A 172 -16.41 1.57 15.90
CA GLY A 172 -16.87 1.00 14.65
C GLY A 172 -15.98 -0.17 14.19
N PRO A 173 -16.43 -0.92 13.18
CA PRO A 173 -15.62 -1.95 12.55
C PRO A 173 -14.61 -1.34 11.58
N ASP A 174 -13.33 -1.56 11.85
CA ASP A 174 -12.23 -1.02 11.04
C ASP A 174 -11.87 -1.91 9.85
N PHE A 175 -12.50 -3.08 9.74
CA PHE A 175 -12.19 -4.09 8.72
C PHE A 175 -13.47 -4.65 8.11
N LEU A 176 -13.43 -4.95 6.81
CA LEU A 176 -14.55 -5.56 6.09
C LEU A 176 -14.08 -6.79 5.31
N SER A 177 -14.81 -7.90 5.48
CA SER A 177 -14.66 -9.09 4.65
C SER A 177 -16.04 -9.49 4.11
N LEU A 178 -16.14 -9.53 2.78
CA LEU A 178 -17.39 -9.58 2.03
C LEU A 178 -18.32 -8.44 2.46
N SER A 179 -19.46 -8.78 3.07
CA SER A 179 -20.43 -7.84 3.62
C SER A 179 -20.47 -7.87 5.15
N THR A 180 -19.45 -8.46 5.79
CA THR A 180 -19.37 -8.56 7.25
C THR A 180 -18.24 -7.68 7.76
N GLU A 181 -18.64 -6.78 8.63
CA GLU A 181 -17.78 -5.84 9.33
C GLU A 181 -17.17 -6.48 10.59
N TYR A 182 -15.89 -6.22 10.82
CA TYR A 182 -15.13 -6.76 11.95
C TYR A 182 -14.36 -5.64 12.67
N ASN A 183 -14.35 -5.70 13.99
CA ASN A 183 -13.30 -5.05 14.76
C ASN A 183 -12.02 -5.89 14.70
N PHE A 184 -10.91 -5.36 15.22
CA PHE A 184 -9.62 -6.05 15.12
C PHE A 184 -9.59 -7.46 15.72
N THR A 185 -10.18 -7.66 16.90
CA THR A 185 -10.27 -9.01 17.51
C THR A 185 -11.04 -9.98 16.63
N GLY A 186 -12.17 -9.54 16.06
CA GLY A 186 -12.98 -10.35 15.14
C GLY A 186 -12.25 -10.64 13.83
N TRP A 187 -11.52 -9.66 13.31
CA TRP A 187 -10.67 -9.79 12.13
C TRP A 187 -9.57 -10.84 12.34
N GLN A 188 -8.83 -10.75 13.45
CA GLN A 188 -7.79 -11.73 13.78
C GLN A 188 -8.35 -13.14 13.99
N ALA A 189 -9.57 -13.25 14.53
CA ALA A 189 -10.25 -14.53 14.71
C ALA A 189 -10.59 -15.24 13.38
N LEU A 190 -10.57 -14.54 12.24
CA LEU A 190 -10.68 -15.16 10.91
C LEU A 190 -9.44 -15.98 10.54
N GLY A 191 -8.29 -15.73 11.20
CA GLY A 191 -7.05 -16.47 11.04
C GLY A 191 -6.19 -16.06 9.84
N ALA A 192 -6.66 -15.15 8.99
CA ALA A 192 -5.86 -14.58 7.90
C ALA A 192 -4.82 -13.56 8.40
N ASP A 193 -5.07 -12.95 9.56
CA ASP A 193 -4.26 -11.93 10.23
C ASP A 193 -4.02 -12.32 11.68
N THR A 194 -2.81 -12.77 12.03
CA THR A 194 -2.52 -13.33 13.37
C THR A 194 -1.39 -12.62 14.10
N ASN A 195 -0.61 -11.82 13.38
CA ASN A 195 0.59 -11.15 13.86
C ASN A 195 0.57 -9.64 13.59
N SER A 196 -0.44 -9.09 12.90
CA SER A 196 -0.57 -7.64 12.82
C SER A 196 -0.89 -7.06 14.20
N GLU A 197 -0.60 -5.77 14.36
CA GLU A 197 -0.85 -5.05 15.60
C GLU A 197 -1.53 -3.71 15.33
N ILE A 198 -2.48 -3.33 16.18
CA ILE A 198 -2.88 -1.94 16.34
C ILE A 198 -1.94 -1.32 17.36
N ILE A 199 -1.13 -0.36 16.93
CA ILE A 199 -0.31 0.45 17.83
C ILE A 199 -0.98 1.80 18.02
N ASP A 200 -1.05 2.29 19.25
CA ASP A 200 -1.21 3.72 19.52
C ASP A 200 0.20 4.28 19.78
N PRO A 201 0.83 4.95 18.79
CA PRO A 201 2.15 5.52 18.96
C PRO A 201 2.16 6.64 20.00
N HIS A 202 0.99 7.08 20.54
CA HIS A 202 0.84 8.20 21.48
C HIS A 202 1.88 9.27 21.14
N ILE A 203 1.85 9.78 19.91
CA ILE A 203 2.76 10.84 19.52
C ILE A 203 2.31 12.05 20.33
N ALA A 204 3.02 12.33 21.42
CA ALA A 204 2.75 13.52 22.19
C ALA A 204 2.77 14.73 21.24
N PRO A 205 1.98 15.78 21.48
CA PRO A 205 1.89 16.97 20.61
C PRO A 205 3.24 17.66 20.31
N THR A 206 4.31 17.23 20.99
CA THR A 206 5.69 17.67 20.83
C THR A 206 6.51 16.86 19.80
N GLY A 207 5.88 15.93 19.08
CA GLY A 207 6.53 15.15 18.01
C GLY A 207 7.52 14.10 18.51
N LYS A 208 7.49 13.76 19.80
CA LYS A 208 8.33 12.71 20.38
C LYS A 208 7.54 11.42 20.51
N TRP A 209 8.05 10.37 19.86
CA TRP A 209 7.66 8.99 20.16
C TRP A 209 7.98 8.67 21.62
N THR A 210 6.95 8.45 22.44
CA THR A 210 7.11 8.12 23.86
C THR A 210 7.01 6.62 24.14
N GLY A 211 6.65 5.80 23.15
CA GLY A 211 6.59 4.35 23.27
C GLY A 211 7.87 3.67 22.80
N GLN A 212 8.58 2.98 23.71
CA GLN A 212 9.53 1.91 23.37
C GLN A 212 8.79 0.62 22.99
N THR A 213 7.77 0.70 22.13
CA THR A 213 7.18 -0.52 21.59
C THR A 213 8.14 -1.01 20.52
N ILE A 214 8.89 -2.06 20.82
CA ILE A 214 9.65 -2.79 19.82
C ILE A 214 8.66 -3.13 18.71
N LEU A 215 8.87 -2.60 17.50
CA LEU A 215 8.02 -2.97 16.37
C LEU A 215 8.01 -4.51 16.24
N PRO A 216 6.84 -5.13 16.02
CA PRO A 216 6.74 -6.56 15.84
C PRO A 216 7.68 -7.04 14.72
N GLN A 217 8.11 -8.30 14.84
CA GLN A 217 8.88 -8.92 13.75
C GLN A 217 8.00 -8.95 12.50
N GLY A 218 8.56 -8.66 11.34
CA GLY A 218 7.87 -8.81 10.06
C GLY A 218 8.08 -10.21 9.49
N SER A 219 7.26 -10.57 8.49
CA SER A 219 7.50 -11.80 7.72
C SER A 219 8.70 -11.63 6.78
N ASP A 220 9.58 -12.64 6.72
CA ASP A 220 10.62 -12.73 5.69
C ASP A 220 9.96 -13.08 4.35
N LEU A 221 9.98 -12.11 3.44
CA LEU A 221 9.32 -12.25 2.15
C LEU A 221 10.16 -13.05 1.12
N SER A 222 11.32 -13.58 1.52
CA SER A 222 12.17 -14.47 0.72
C SER A 222 12.61 -13.89 -0.65
N ASN A 223 12.79 -14.75 -1.65
CA ASN A 223 13.28 -14.37 -2.99
C ASN A 223 12.29 -13.55 -3.83
N ILE A 224 11.04 -13.41 -3.37
CA ILE A 224 10.04 -12.56 -4.04
C ILE A 224 10.47 -11.08 -3.92
N PHE A 225 11.34 -10.74 -2.94
CA PHE A 225 11.69 -9.37 -2.54
C PHE A 225 13.17 -9.15 -2.17
N THR A 226 14.13 -9.90 -2.73
CA THR A 226 15.57 -9.80 -2.41
C THR A 226 16.24 -8.47 -2.81
N GLN A 227 15.79 -7.31 -2.31
CA GLN A 227 16.52 -6.03 -2.31
C GLN A 227 15.98 -5.09 -1.23
N LEU A 228 15.87 -5.55 0.01
CA LEU A 228 15.41 -4.71 1.10
C LEU A 228 16.37 -4.87 2.28
N LEU A 229 16.86 -3.71 2.73
CA LEU A 229 17.51 -3.46 4.01
C LEU A 229 19.03 -3.72 4.07
N SER A 230 19.78 -2.63 4.22
CA SER A 230 21.13 -2.56 4.79
C SER A 230 21.13 -1.45 5.82
N GLN A 231 21.33 -1.77 7.09
CA GLN A 231 21.49 -0.78 8.17
C GLN A 231 22.80 0.04 8.05
N GLU A 232 23.65 -0.27 7.07
CA GLU A 232 24.86 0.50 6.73
C GLU A 232 24.82 1.09 5.31
N ALA A 233 23.64 1.25 4.71
CA ALA A 233 23.49 1.83 3.38
C ALA A 233 24.12 3.24 3.31
N ILE A 234 25.23 3.38 2.59
CA ILE A 234 25.87 4.66 2.30
C ILE A 234 25.12 5.30 1.13
N TRP A 235 24.31 6.31 1.43
CA TRP A 235 23.60 7.10 0.43
C TRP A 235 24.52 8.15 -0.18
N SER A 236 24.70 8.12 -1.50
CA SER A 236 25.32 9.21 -2.26
C SER A 236 24.39 9.63 -3.39
N VAL A 237 24.29 10.93 -3.64
CA VAL A 237 23.43 11.49 -4.70
C VAL A 237 23.82 10.85 -6.04
N GLY A 238 22.85 10.23 -6.70
CA GLY A 238 23.03 9.61 -8.02
C GLY A 238 23.41 8.12 -8.04
N ASN A 239 23.45 7.42 -6.89
CA ASN A 239 23.72 5.98 -6.83
C ASN A 239 22.66 5.22 -6.01
N VAL A 240 22.29 4.01 -6.46
CA VAL A 240 21.52 3.05 -5.66
C VAL A 240 22.43 2.45 -4.57
N PRO A 241 22.02 2.40 -3.29
CA PRO A 241 22.88 1.89 -2.21
C PRO A 241 23.25 0.41 -2.40
N SER A 242 24.43 0.03 -1.90
CA SER A 242 24.81 -1.39 -1.82
C SER A 242 24.04 -2.09 -0.69
N LEU A 243 23.38 -3.19 -1.02
CA LEU A 243 22.62 -4.03 -0.09
C LEU A 243 23.56 -4.83 0.82
N GLN A 244 23.20 -4.96 2.09
CA GLN A 244 23.87 -5.76 3.11
C GLN A 244 22.77 -6.39 3.96
N GLU A 245 22.66 -7.71 3.90
CA GLU A 245 21.53 -8.46 4.47
C GLU A 245 21.35 -8.24 5.97
N ILE A 246 20.13 -7.89 6.40
CA ILE A 246 19.75 -7.85 7.82
C ILE A 246 19.02 -9.15 8.17
N SER A 247 19.43 -9.81 9.25
CA SER A 247 18.95 -11.15 9.63
C SER A 247 17.59 -11.19 10.36
N ILE A 248 16.94 -10.05 10.61
CA ILE A 248 15.63 -9.98 11.30
C ILE A 248 14.78 -8.86 10.69
N TRP A 249 13.65 -9.22 10.09
CA TRP A 249 12.68 -8.27 9.51
C TRP A 249 11.81 -7.62 10.60
N LYS A 250 11.46 -6.34 10.40
CA LYS A 250 10.53 -5.60 11.26
C LYS A 250 9.31 -5.18 10.43
N ALA A 251 8.12 -5.38 10.98
CA ALA A 251 6.88 -4.92 10.38
C ALA A 251 6.96 -3.40 10.13
N GLY A 252 6.58 -2.94 8.94
CA GLY A 252 6.62 -1.52 8.61
C GLY A 252 8.00 -0.89 8.44
N ALA A 253 9.09 -1.67 8.37
CA ALA A 253 10.42 -1.09 8.16
C ALA A 253 10.54 -0.44 6.77
N PHE A 254 10.34 0.88 6.74
CA PHE A 254 10.70 1.78 5.66
C PHE A 254 11.95 2.58 6.08
N THR A 255 12.98 2.58 5.25
CA THR A 255 14.21 3.37 5.47
C THR A 255 14.41 4.38 4.34
N GLY A 256 13.38 5.18 4.05
CA GLY A 256 13.53 6.43 3.31
C GLY A 256 13.56 7.61 4.29
N LYS A 257 14.54 8.51 4.16
CA LYS A 257 14.49 9.82 4.82
C LYS A 257 13.55 10.75 4.03
N PRO A 258 12.88 11.72 4.69
CA PRO A 258 12.12 12.77 4.02
C PRO A 258 13.02 13.69 3.19
#